data_AF-A0A674F6M3-F1
#
_entry.id   AF-A0A674F6M3-F1
#
_cell.length_a   1.000
_cell.length_b   1.000
_cell.length_c   1.000
_cell.angle_alpha   90.00
_cell.angle_beta   90.00
_cell.angle_gamma   90.00
#
_symmetry.space_group_name_H-M   'P 1'
#
loop_
_entity.id
_entity.type
_entity.pdbx_description
1 polymer ?
#
loop_
_entity_poly.entity_id
_entity_poly.type
_entity_poly.pdbx_seq_one_letter_code
_entity_poly.pdbx_strand_id
1 'polypeptide(L)'
;PRPEEEEVDKEFEMWKTHNGKTYNSTEEEAKRKEIWLATRARVMEHNKRAETGLESFTMGMNHLSDKGRVTHLLQCTSLIRLMNI
;
A
#
# COMPACT_ATOMS: atom_id res chain seq x y z
N PRO A 1 24.08 0.47 1.64
CA PRO A 1 22.65 0.43 1.21
C PRO A 1 22.24 1.81 0.71
N ARG A 2 21.37 1.89 -0.32
CA ARG A 2 20.78 3.19 -0.71
C ARG A 2 19.82 3.61 0.39
N PRO A 3 19.71 4.92 0.73
CA PRO A 3 18.80 5.39 1.77
C PRO A 3 17.35 4.93 1.58
N GLU A 4 16.92 4.74 0.34
CA GLU A 4 15.56 4.31 -0.02
C GLU A 4 15.24 2.88 0.42
N GLU A 5 16.21 1.95 0.42
CA GLU A 5 16.00 0.57 0.89
C GLU A 5 15.78 0.52 2.40
N GLU A 6 16.53 1.31 3.17
CA GLU A 6 16.41 1.34 4.63
C GLU A 6 15.06 1.90 5.09
N GLU A 7 14.53 2.91 4.39
CA GLU A 7 13.22 3.48 4.71
C GLU A 7 12.08 2.50 4.38
N VAL A 8 12.18 1.80 3.26
CA VAL A 8 11.23 0.75 2.86
C VAL A 8 11.22 -0.41 3.86
N ASP A 9 12.38 -0.78 4.36
CA ASP A 9 12.52 -1.83 5.38
C ASP A 9 11.90 -1.41 6.71
N LYS A 10 12.14 -0.17 7.16
CA LYS A 10 11.48 0.38 8.34
C LYS A 10 9.96 0.44 8.17
N GLU A 11 9.47 0.84 7.00
CA GLU A 11 8.04 0.89 6.69
C GLU A 11 7.40 -0.51 6.76
N PHE A 12 8.08 -1.52 6.23
CA PHE A 12 7.64 -2.91 6.33
C PHE A 12 7.60 -3.41 7.78
N GLU A 13 8.60 -3.10 8.59
CA GLU A 13 8.62 -3.45 10.02
C GLU A 13 7.49 -2.76 10.81
N MET A 14 7.27 -1.47 10.56
CA MET A 14 6.15 -0.74 11.16
C MET A 14 4.80 -1.35 10.74
N TRP A 15 4.65 -1.68 9.45
CA TRP A 15 3.44 -2.31 8.94
C TRP A 15 3.22 -3.70 9.57
N LYS A 16 4.27 -4.52 9.72
CA LYS A 16 4.17 -5.83 10.39
C LYS A 16 3.72 -5.67 11.83
N THR A 17 4.34 -4.75 12.56
CA THR A 17 4.03 -4.46 13.96
C THR A 17 2.59 -3.98 14.13
N HIS A 18 2.16 -3.04 13.28
CA HIS A 18 0.80 -2.50 13.29
C HIS A 18 -0.27 -3.57 13.01
N ASN A 19 0.01 -4.51 12.11
CA ASN A 19 -0.93 -5.56 11.70
C ASN A 19 -0.73 -6.90 12.45
N GLY A 20 0.18 -6.96 13.42
CA GLY A 20 0.48 -8.18 14.20
C GLY A 20 0.99 -9.34 13.34
N LYS A 21 1.81 -9.06 12.32
CA LYS A 21 2.31 -10.06 11.38
C LYS A 21 3.63 -10.65 11.85
N THR A 22 3.66 -11.97 11.96
CA THR A 22 4.87 -12.76 12.24
C THR A 22 5.01 -13.86 11.19
N TYR A 23 6.21 -14.00 10.63
CA TYR A 23 6.52 -15.05 9.65
C TYR A 23 7.46 -16.07 10.28
N ASN A 24 7.30 -17.34 9.91
CA ASN A 24 8.01 -18.44 10.56
C ASN A 24 9.42 -18.67 9.98
N SER A 25 9.72 -18.11 8.80
CA SER A 25 11.01 -18.24 8.14
C SER A 25 11.41 -16.97 7.38
N THR A 26 12.71 -16.78 7.22
CA THR A 26 13.28 -15.67 6.44
C THR A 26 12.91 -15.75 4.96
N GLU A 27 12.77 -16.96 4.41
CA GLU A 27 12.29 -17.16 3.03
C GLU A 27 10.82 -16.76 2.87
N GLU A 28 9.96 -17.10 3.83
CA GLU A 28 8.57 -16.65 3.82
C GLU A 28 8.53 -15.12 3.95
N GLU A 29 9.30 -14.54 4.85
CA GLU A 29 9.38 -13.10 5.03
C GLU A 29 9.83 -12.37 3.77
N ALA A 30 10.87 -12.84 3.09
CA ALA A 30 11.34 -12.27 1.83
C ALA A 30 10.23 -12.30 0.77
N LYS A 31 9.54 -13.44 0.60
CA LYS A 31 8.42 -13.57 -0.34
C LYS A 31 7.26 -12.64 0.01
N ARG A 32 6.93 -12.50 1.30
CA ARG A 32 5.84 -11.62 1.77
C ARG A 32 6.21 -10.15 1.57
N LYS A 33 7.48 -9.80 1.78
CA LYS A 33 8.03 -8.47 1.53
C LYS A 33 7.98 -8.12 0.05
N GLU A 34 8.34 -9.02 -0.86
CA GLU A 34 8.17 -8.80 -2.31
C GLU A 34 6.72 -8.50 -2.70
N ILE A 35 5.77 -9.28 -2.17
CA ILE A 35 4.34 -9.06 -2.41
C ILE A 35 3.87 -7.71 -1.83
N TRP A 36 4.35 -7.37 -0.65
CA TRP A 36 4.07 -6.09 0.00
C TRP A 36 4.63 -4.90 -0.82
N LEU A 37 5.84 -5.02 -1.35
CA LEU A 37 6.45 -4.02 -2.24
C LEU A 37 5.64 -3.83 -3.52
N ALA A 38 5.23 -4.92 -4.16
CA ALA A 38 4.38 -4.86 -5.34
C ALA A 38 3.03 -4.19 -5.03
N THR A 39 2.45 -4.47 -3.86
CA THR A 39 1.21 -3.81 -3.41
C THR A 39 1.43 -2.33 -3.16
N ARG A 40 2.52 -1.95 -2.50
CA ARG A 40 2.87 -0.55 -2.22
C ARG A 40 3.05 0.26 -3.50
N ALA A 41 3.74 -0.30 -4.50
CA ALA A 41 3.91 0.33 -5.80
C ALA A 41 2.55 0.61 -6.48
N ARG A 42 1.63 -0.38 -6.46
CA ARG A 42 0.27 -0.23 -7.00
C ARG A 42 -0.54 0.83 -6.25
N VAL A 43 -0.43 0.87 -4.92
CA VAL A 43 -1.10 1.88 -4.08
C VAL A 43 -0.59 3.28 -4.42
N MET A 44 0.73 3.47 -4.52
CA MET A 44 1.32 4.77 -4.88
C MET A 44 0.89 5.22 -6.29
N GLU A 45 0.92 4.33 -7.27
CA GLU A 45 0.50 4.64 -8.64
C GLU A 45 -1.00 5.00 -8.70
N HIS A 46 -1.85 4.25 -8.00
CA HIS A 46 -3.27 4.54 -7.94
C HIS A 46 -3.55 5.89 -7.25
N ASN A 47 -2.89 6.16 -6.11
CA ASN A 47 -3.06 7.42 -5.39
C ASN A 47 -2.58 8.62 -6.20
N LYS A 48 -1.50 8.48 -6.97
CA LYS A 48 -1.05 9.52 -7.92
C LYS A 48 -2.09 9.79 -9.02
N ARG A 49 -2.81 8.77 -9.47
CA ARG A 49 -3.93 8.92 -10.41
C ARG A 49 -5.17 9.54 -9.74
N ALA A 50 -5.41 9.22 -8.48
CA ALA A 50 -6.48 9.84 -7.69
C ALA A 50 -6.22 11.34 -7.45
N GLU A 51 -4.98 11.73 -7.16
CA GLU A 51 -4.56 13.13 -7.01
C GLU A 51 -4.75 13.95 -8.28
N THR A 52 -4.59 13.31 -9.45
CA THR A 52 -4.83 13.95 -10.76
C THR A 52 -6.30 13.89 -11.19
N GLY A 53 -7.19 13.37 -10.33
CA GLY A 53 -8.63 13.25 -10.60
C GLY A 53 -9.01 12.16 -11.60
N LEU A 54 -8.08 11.27 -11.96
CA LEU A 54 -8.34 10.09 -12.80
C LEU A 54 -9.02 8.95 -12.04
N GLU A 55 -8.92 8.95 -10.71
CA GLU A 55 -9.60 7.98 -9.85
C GLU A 55 -10.44 8.68 -8.78
N SER A 56 -11.53 8.04 -8.39
CA SER A 56 -12.50 8.54 -7.41
C SER A 56 -12.24 8.07 -5.97
N PHE A 57 -11.20 7.26 -5.75
CA PHE A 57 -10.83 6.74 -4.44
C PHE A 57 -9.31 6.65 -4.29
N THR A 58 -8.85 6.53 -3.05
CA THR A 58 -7.44 6.25 -2.74
C THR A 58 -7.32 4.86 -2.14
N MET A 59 -6.14 4.28 -2.30
CA MET A 59 -5.79 2.98 -1.76
C MET A 59 -4.81 3.17 -0.60
N GLY A 60 -4.83 2.23 0.34
CA GLY A 60 -3.95 2.22 1.49
C GLY A 60 -3.35 0.84 1.72
N MET A 61 -2.20 0.81 2.38
CA MET A 61 -1.58 -0.44 2.83
C MET A 61 -2.37 -1.01 4.01
N ASN A 62 -2.80 -2.26 3.92
CA ASN A 62 -3.63 -2.92 4.92
C ASN A 62 -3.07 -4.31 5.28
N HIS A 63 -3.71 -5.02 6.20
CA HIS A 63 -3.30 -6.35 6.64
C HIS A 63 -3.28 -7.44 5.54
N LEU A 64 -3.75 -7.14 4.32
CA LEU A 64 -3.74 -8.04 3.15
C LEU A 64 -2.64 -7.66 2.14
N SER A 65 -1.87 -6.60 2.39
CA SER A 65 -0.80 -6.14 1.51
C SER A 65 0.31 -7.18 1.29
N ASP A 66 0.51 -8.11 2.22
CA ASP A 66 1.43 -9.27 2.12
C ASP A 66 0.88 -10.45 1.29
N LYS A 67 -0.38 -10.37 0.88
CA LYS A 67 -1.08 -11.41 0.10
C LYS A 67 -1.39 -10.97 -1.34
N GLY A 68 -1.02 -9.75 -1.72
CA GLY A 68 -1.25 -9.19 -3.05
C GLY A 68 -2.72 -8.88 -3.34
N ARG A 69 -3.59 -9.04 -2.33
CA ARG A 69 -5.02 -8.76 -2.43
C ARG A 69 -5.24 -7.33 -1.95
N VAL A 70 -5.10 -6.39 -2.88
CA VAL A 70 -5.43 -5.00 -2.61
C VAL A 70 -6.95 -4.88 -2.61
N THR A 71 -7.55 -4.92 -1.43
CA THR A 71 -8.98 -4.67 -1.26
C THR A 71 -9.24 -3.19 -1.39
N HIS A 72 -10.22 -2.82 -2.21
CA HIS A 72 -10.70 -1.44 -2.35
C HIS A 72 -11.04 -0.89 -0.97
N LEU A 73 -10.29 0.11 -0.51
CA LEU A 73 -10.76 0.97 0.56
C LEU A 73 -11.78 1.91 -0.10
N LEU A 74 -13.06 1.53 -0.03
CA LEU A 74 -14.13 2.49 -0.24
C LEU A 74 -14.08 3.52 0.89
N GLN A 75 -13.35 4.60 0.67
CA GLN A 75 -13.81 5.90 1.13
C GLN A 75 -14.42 6.59 -0.08
N CYS A 76 -15.73 6.47 -0.23
CA CYS A 76 -16.49 7.36 -1.11
C CYS A 76 -16.35 8.77 -0.56
N THR A 77 -15.34 9.53 -0.98
CA THR A 77 -15.38 10.98 -0.86
C THR A 77 -16.19 11.50 -2.05
N SER A 78 -17.51 11.42 -1.90
CA SER A 78 -18.53 11.82 -2.88
C SER A 78 -18.51 13.31 -3.29
N LEU A 79 -17.37 14.02 -3.29
CA LEU A 79 -17.38 15.50 -3.28
C LEU A 79 -16.29 16.24 -4.11
N ILE A 80 -15.66 15.67 -5.14
CA ILE A 80 -14.75 16.47 -6.01
C ILE A 80 -15.12 16.44 -7.51
N ARG A 81 -16.37 16.14 -7.88
CA ARG A 81 -16.81 16.28 -9.29
C ARG A 81 -18.06 17.12 -9.51
N LEU A 82 -18.39 17.99 -8.56
CA LEU A 82 -19.40 19.04 -8.72
C LEU A 82 -18.81 20.46 -8.84
N MET A 83 -17.48 20.63 -8.91
CA MET A 83 -16.83 21.95 -9.04
C MET A 83 -16.00 22.10 -10.33
N ASN A 84 -16.43 21.47 -11.43
CA ASN A 84 -15.90 21.75 -12.77
C ASN A 84 -17.05 22.00 -13.78
N ILE A 85 -17.98 22.88 -13.41
CA ILE A 85 -18.88 23.62 -14.30
C ILE A 85 -18.73 25.10 -13.95
#